data_AF-A0A2V5NZN0-F1
#
_entry.id   AF-A0A2V5NZN0-F1
#
_cell.length_a   1.000
_cell.length_b   1.000
_cell.length_c   1.000
_cell.angle_alpha   90.00
_cell.angle_beta   90.00
_cell.angle_gamma   90.00
#
_symmetry.space_group_name_H-M   'P 1'
#
loop_
_entity.id
_entity.type
_entity.pdbx_description
1 polymer ?
#
loop_
_entity_poly.entity_id
_entity_poly.type
_entity_poly.pdbx_seq_one_letter_code
_entity_poly.pdbx_strand_id
1 'polypeptide(L)'
;MAVADPADGGFEDWFELYNAGTNWVDLGGYYLSDTPANPLKYRIPSGYTLSPGGFLLVWADEETSQNQTDRPDLHVNFRLAASGETIILSSPTGELVDRITFLQQTNDVSQGRYADGASTIYFMTTPTPRGPNTLGEGSGNSPPRLQPISDQTVTLGQTLAFNAVADDPDVPAQTLRFDLVGVVPDVAAIDPASGLFRWTPTPAQTPSTNLFTVRVTDDGRPPLDASWSFRVFVVGPPRIDGITPPSNGLLTLTLQVVPAKTYRVEYKNSLSAADWLRVGPDRVANTSTLIVQDNLGDSPQRFYRVSILD
;
A
#
# COMPACT_ATOMS: atom_id res chain seq x y z
N MET A 1 0.49 -10.20 26.01
CA MET A 1 1.00 -10.12 27.40
C MET A 1 -0.17 -10.28 28.34
N ALA A 2 -0.10 -11.20 29.28
CA ALA A 2 -1.07 -11.30 30.36
C ALA A 2 -1.00 -10.04 31.26
N VAL A 3 -2.16 -9.50 31.64
CA VAL A 3 -2.26 -8.39 32.60
C VAL A 3 -2.35 -9.00 33.99
N ALA A 4 -1.46 -8.59 34.89
CA ALA A 4 -1.54 -9.04 36.27
C ALA A 4 -2.68 -8.30 36.99
N ASP A 5 -3.52 -9.03 37.69
CA ASP A 5 -4.55 -8.48 38.55
C ASP A 5 -3.89 -7.66 39.67
N PRO A 6 -4.19 -6.36 39.81
CA PRO A 6 -3.70 -5.54 40.91
C PRO A 6 -4.11 -6.03 42.30
N ALA A 7 -5.08 -6.95 42.39
CA ALA A 7 -5.57 -7.47 43.64
C ALA A 7 -4.62 -8.42 44.36
N ASP A 8 -4.04 -9.34 43.60
CA ASP A 8 -3.26 -10.47 44.12
C ASP A 8 -2.02 -10.80 43.25
N GLY A 9 -1.87 -10.16 42.09
CA GLY A 9 -0.81 -10.41 41.12
C GLY A 9 -1.04 -11.64 40.23
N GLY A 10 -2.24 -12.23 40.29
CA GLY A 10 -2.67 -13.34 39.43
C GLY A 10 -2.82 -12.93 37.97
N PHE A 11 -2.91 -13.92 37.08
CA PHE A 11 -3.17 -13.69 35.66
C PHE A 11 -4.51 -14.35 35.33
N GLU A 12 -5.58 -13.56 35.39
CA GLU A 12 -6.94 -14.03 35.19
C GLU A 12 -7.51 -13.54 33.85
N ASP A 13 -8.64 -14.12 33.46
CA ASP A 13 -9.38 -13.72 32.27
C ASP A 13 -9.94 -12.30 32.46
N TRP A 14 -9.90 -11.50 31.40
CA TRP A 14 -10.47 -10.16 31.43
C TRP A 14 -11.07 -9.77 30.08
N PHE A 15 -11.97 -8.81 30.13
CA PHE A 15 -12.51 -8.12 28.96
C PHE A 15 -12.74 -6.64 29.29
N GLU A 16 -13.07 -5.85 28.27
CA GLU A 16 -13.29 -4.41 28.44
C GLU A 16 -14.63 -3.96 27.90
N LEU A 17 -15.25 -3.02 28.63
CA LEU A 17 -16.39 -2.25 28.15
C LEU A 17 -15.89 -0.89 27.66
N TYR A 18 -16.33 -0.50 26.47
CA TYR A 18 -16.03 0.79 25.86
C TYR A 18 -17.30 1.63 25.71
N ASN A 19 -17.27 2.87 26.17
CA ASN A 19 -18.36 3.82 25.96
C ASN A 19 -18.18 4.56 24.63
N ALA A 20 -18.81 4.06 23.57
CA ALA A 20 -18.83 4.69 22.25
C ALA A 20 -19.70 5.97 22.17
N GLY A 21 -20.41 6.31 23.25
CA GLY A 21 -21.27 7.49 23.32
C GLY A 21 -20.51 8.78 23.65
N THR A 22 -21.21 9.91 23.58
CA THR A 22 -20.67 11.25 23.88
C THR A 22 -20.94 11.72 25.31
N ASN A 23 -21.64 10.93 26.11
CA ASN A 23 -22.03 11.27 27.49
C ASN A 23 -21.45 10.26 28.48
N TRP A 24 -21.31 10.67 29.73
CA TRP A 24 -21.01 9.75 30.83
C TRP A 24 -22.11 8.70 30.96
N VAL A 25 -21.72 7.45 31.22
CA VAL A 25 -22.63 6.33 31.46
C VAL A 25 -22.41 5.80 32.87
N ASP A 26 -23.47 5.73 33.67
CA ASP A 26 -23.47 4.98 34.94
C ASP A 26 -23.90 3.54 34.65
N LEU A 27 -22.99 2.59 34.90
CA LEU A 27 -23.22 1.16 34.71
C LEU A 27 -23.88 0.50 35.93
N GLY A 28 -24.13 1.24 37.01
CA GLY A 28 -24.79 0.73 38.20
C GLY A 28 -26.12 0.06 37.87
N GLY A 29 -26.20 -1.25 38.14
CA GLY A 29 -27.40 -2.05 37.92
C GLY A 29 -27.58 -2.64 36.53
N TYR A 30 -26.65 -2.40 35.59
CA TYR A 30 -26.55 -3.19 34.36
C TYR A 30 -26.16 -4.63 34.70
N TYR A 31 -26.27 -5.53 33.71
CA TYR A 31 -25.89 -6.92 33.87
C TYR A 31 -24.83 -7.36 32.87
N LEU A 32 -23.92 -8.22 33.33
CA LEU A 32 -22.93 -8.92 32.52
C LEU A 32 -23.17 -10.43 32.58
N SER A 33 -22.88 -11.11 31.46
CA SER A 33 -22.98 -12.57 31.38
C SER A 33 -22.05 -13.13 30.30
N ASP A 34 -21.56 -14.36 30.55
CA ASP A 34 -20.84 -15.26 29.66
C ASP A 34 -21.78 -16.21 28.89
N THR A 35 -23.10 -16.16 29.15
CA THR A 35 -24.05 -17.13 28.60
C THR A 35 -25.40 -16.52 28.17
N PRO A 36 -25.88 -16.82 26.94
CA PRO A 36 -27.19 -16.38 26.50
C PRO A 36 -28.34 -17.08 27.24
N ALA A 37 -28.07 -18.19 27.94
CA ALA A 37 -29.08 -18.87 28.74
C ALA A 37 -29.46 -18.09 30.01
N ASN A 38 -28.59 -17.19 30.47
CA ASN A 38 -28.82 -16.30 31.61
C ASN A 38 -28.17 -14.94 31.34
N PRO A 39 -28.81 -14.04 30.56
CA PRO A 39 -28.22 -12.75 30.20
C PRO A 39 -28.15 -11.75 31.38
N LEU A 40 -28.74 -12.08 32.54
CA LEU A 40 -28.77 -11.25 33.74
C LEU A 40 -27.93 -11.86 34.89
N LYS A 41 -26.82 -12.54 34.56
CA LYS A 41 -26.03 -13.37 35.49
C LYS A 41 -25.33 -12.58 36.60
N TYR A 42 -24.66 -11.48 36.26
CA TYR A 42 -23.96 -10.63 37.22
C TYR A 42 -24.50 -9.21 37.16
N ARG A 43 -25.01 -8.68 38.27
CA ARG A 43 -25.46 -7.29 38.36
C ARG A 43 -24.31 -6.38 38.79
N ILE A 44 -23.95 -5.40 37.96
CA ILE A 44 -22.88 -4.44 38.26
C ILE A 44 -23.29 -3.59 39.49
N PRO A 45 -22.46 -3.48 40.53
CA PRO A 45 -22.74 -2.61 41.68
C PRO A 45 -22.67 -1.12 41.30
N SER A 46 -23.20 -0.25 42.16
CA SER A 46 -23.09 1.21 41.96
C SER A 46 -21.63 1.69 42.06
N GLY A 47 -21.29 2.78 41.37
CA GLY A 47 -19.97 3.41 41.45
C GLY A 47 -19.11 3.24 40.20
N TYR A 48 -19.56 2.42 39.25
CA TYR A 48 -18.90 2.22 37.96
C TYR A 48 -19.47 3.20 36.93
N THR A 49 -18.71 4.25 36.65
CA THR A 49 -19.06 5.25 35.63
C THR A 49 -18.01 5.26 34.53
N LEU A 50 -18.48 5.39 33.28
CA LEU A 50 -17.64 5.45 32.08
C LEU A 50 -17.75 6.83 31.44
N SER A 51 -16.62 7.51 31.28
CA SER A 51 -16.55 8.74 30.48
C SER A 51 -16.85 8.46 29.00
N PRO A 52 -17.22 9.48 28.21
CA PRO A 52 -17.24 9.36 26.76
C PRO A 52 -15.88 8.86 26.25
N GLY A 53 -15.87 7.80 25.44
CA GLY A 53 -14.64 7.17 24.97
C GLY A 53 -13.81 6.47 26.06
N GLY A 54 -14.36 6.30 27.28
CA GLY A 54 -13.70 5.63 28.38
C GLY A 54 -13.80 4.10 28.30
N PHE A 55 -12.91 3.43 29.03
CA PHE A 55 -12.78 1.98 29.10
C PHE A 55 -12.92 1.51 30.55
N LEU A 56 -13.59 0.38 30.77
CA LEU A 56 -13.67 -0.31 32.05
C LEU A 56 -13.13 -1.72 31.86
N LEU A 57 -12.07 -2.05 32.59
CA LEU A 57 -11.52 -3.39 32.65
C LEU A 57 -12.33 -4.25 33.62
N VAL A 58 -12.71 -5.43 33.15
CA VAL A 58 -13.54 -6.39 33.86
C VAL A 58 -12.79 -7.71 33.97
N TRP A 59 -12.44 -8.10 35.20
CA TRP A 59 -11.87 -9.39 35.55
C TRP A 59 -12.97 -10.45 35.66
N ALA A 60 -12.85 -11.50 34.87
CA ALA A 60 -13.73 -12.67 34.86
C ALA A 60 -13.05 -13.82 35.63
N ASP A 61 -13.02 -13.69 36.94
CA ASP A 61 -12.21 -14.50 37.85
C ASP A 61 -13.02 -15.22 38.95
N GLU A 62 -14.32 -14.93 39.06
CA GLU A 62 -15.23 -15.33 40.15
C GLU A 62 -14.96 -14.67 41.52
N GLU A 63 -14.18 -13.59 41.56
CA GLU A 63 -13.67 -12.98 42.80
C GLU A 63 -14.35 -11.64 43.15
N THR A 64 -15.68 -11.61 43.08
CA THR A 64 -16.48 -10.38 43.31
C THR A 64 -16.23 -9.66 44.64
N SER A 65 -15.65 -10.33 45.65
CA SER A 65 -15.23 -9.71 46.92
C SER A 65 -14.06 -8.73 46.77
N GLN A 66 -13.37 -8.73 45.64
CA GLN A 66 -12.28 -7.81 45.34
C GLN A 66 -12.75 -6.45 44.81
N ASN A 67 -14.05 -6.31 44.49
CA ASN A 67 -14.65 -5.03 44.13
C ASN A 67 -14.60 -4.06 45.34
N GLN A 68 -13.80 -3.00 45.22
CA GLN A 68 -13.57 -2.01 46.27
C GLN A 68 -13.62 -0.59 45.69
N THR A 69 -13.96 0.40 46.51
CA THR A 69 -14.14 1.79 46.06
C THR A 69 -12.84 2.49 45.64
N ASP A 70 -11.68 1.92 46.01
CA ASP A 70 -10.35 2.42 45.69
C ASP A 70 -9.70 1.69 44.49
N ARG A 71 -10.42 0.75 43.87
CA ARG A 71 -10.00 0.06 42.63
C ARG A 71 -10.95 0.40 41.48
N PRO A 72 -10.41 0.76 40.31
CA PRO A 72 -11.25 1.18 39.17
C PRO A 72 -11.87 0.01 38.40
N ASP A 73 -11.35 -1.21 38.57
CA ASP A 73 -11.76 -2.39 37.81
C ASP A 73 -12.95 -3.10 38.45
N LEU A 74 -13.62 -3.94 37.65
CA LEU A 74 -14.76 -4.75 38.08
C LEU A 74 -14.39 -6.23 38.06
N HIS A 75 -14.67 -6.96 39.13
CA HIS A 75 -14.55 -8.42 39.22
C HIS A 75 -15.93 -9.06 39.18
N VAL A 76 -16.16 -10.02 38.27
CA VAL A 76 -17.48 -10.64 38.05
C VAL A 76 -17.56 -12.08 38.56
N ASN A 77 -18.76 -12.64 38.66
CA ASN A 77 -19.01 -13.97 39.24
C ASN A 77 -18.92 -15.12 38.21
N PHE A 78 -18.10 -14.96 37.18
CA PHE A 78 -17.90 -15.96 36.13
C PHE A 78 -16.51 -15.86 35.52
N ARG A 79 -16.07 -16.93 34.84
CA ARG A 79 -14.81 -17.02 34.10
C ARG A 79 -15.05 -17.11 32.60
N LEU A 80 -13.99 -16.87 31.81
CA LEU A 80 -14.10 -16.97 30.35
C LEU A 80 -13.55 -18.29 29.80
N ALA A 81 -14.26 -18.89 28.84
CA ALA A 81 -13.79 -20.11 28.18
C ALA A 81 -12.74 -19.79 27.10
N ALA A 82 -11.52 -20.31 27.25
CA ALA A 82 -10.44 -20.15 26.26
C ALA A 82 -10.79 -20.68 24.85
N SER A 83 -11.77 -21.59 24.71
CA SER A 83 -12.26 -22.07 23.42
C SER A 83 -13.17 -21.08 22.67
N GLY A 84 -13.56 -19.98 23.32
CA GLY A 84 -14.52 -19.02 22.80
C GLY A 84 -15.92 -19.21 23.37
N GLU A 85 -16.61 -18.10 23.63
CA GLU A 85 -17.99 -18.03 24.12
C GLU A 85 -18.57 -16.61 23.90
N THR A 86 -19.58 -16.20 24.67
CA THR A 86 -20.30 -14.95 24.44
C THR A 86 -20.33 -14.05 25.66
N ILE A 87 -19.89 -12.80 25.50
CA ILE A 87 -20.05 -11.74 26.51
C ILE A 87 -21.29 -10.91 26.16
N ILE A 88 -22.15 -10.69 27.15
CA ILE A 88 -23.44 -9.99 27.01
C ILE A 88 -23.50 -8.84 28.01
N LEU A 89 -23.87 -7.66 27.54
CA LEU A 89 -24.22 -6.51 28.37
C LEU A 89 -25.73 -6.25 28.25
N SER A 90 -26.43 -6.24 29.38
CA SER A 90 -27.86 -5.95 29.46
C SER A 90 -28.15 -4.74 30.34
N SER A 91 -29.20 -3.98 30.02
CA SER A 91 -29.64 -2.82 30.78
C SER A 91 -30.24 -3.21 32.14
N PRO A 92 -30.48 -2.25 33.06
CA PRO A 92 -31.14 -2.54 34.34
C PRO A 92 -32.57 -3.09 34.20
N THR A 93 -33.24 -2.85 33.07
CA THR A 93 -34.56 -3.40 32.74
C THR A 93 -34.48 -4.77 32.08
N GLY A 94 -33.27 -5.27 31.79
CA GLY A 94 -33.00 -6.56 31.18
C GLY A 94 -32.97 -6.57 29.66
N GLU A 95 -32.95 -5.39 29.01
CA GLU A 95 -32.83 -5.28 27.56
C GLU A 95 -31.38 -5.50 27.13
N LEU A 96 -31.17 -6.16 25.98
CA LEU A 96 -29.84 -6.34 25.42
C LEU A 96 -29.27 -4.98 24.97
N VAL A 97 -28.11 -4.62 25.52
CA VAL A 97 -27.36 -3.43 25.10
C VAL A 97 -26.36 -3.83 24.01
N ASP A 98 -25.55 -4.86 24.28
CA ASP A 98 -24.55 -5.35 23.35
C ASP A 98 -24.16 -6.81 23.61
N ARG A 99 -23.60 -7.46 22.60
CA ARG A 99 -23.12 -8.83 22.66
C ARG A 99 -21.93 -9.04 21.73
N ILE A 100 -20.90 -9.70 22.24
CA ILE A 100 -19.80 -10.25 21.43
C ILE A 100 -19.73 -11.75 21.63
N THR A 101 -19.62 -12.48 20.53
CA THR A 101 -19.15 -13.87 20.54
C THR A 101 -17.68 -13.86 20.10
N PHE A 102 -16.79 -14.29 20.99
CA PHE A 102 -15.35 -14.37 20.72
C PHE A 102 -14.98 -15.82 20.40
N LEU A 103 -13.88 -15.99 19.67
CA LEU A 103 -13.39 -17.29 19.21
C LEU A 103 -12.35 -17.86 20.18
N GLN A 104 -11.74 -18.99 19.82
CA GLN A 104 -10.62 -19.53 20.59
C GLN A 104 -9.54 -18.46 20.83
N GLN A 105 -9.19 -18.28 22.10
CA GLN A 105 -8.14 -17.39 22.53
C GLN A 105 -6.79 -18.13 22.54
N THR A 106 -5.73 -17.41 22.19
CA THR A 106 -4.35 -17.83 22.37
C THR A 106 -3.69 -16.90 23.37
N ASN A 107 -2.73 -17.42 24.13
CA ASN A 107 -1.97 -16.61 25.07
C ASN A 107 -1.46 -15.33 24.41
N ASP A 108 -1.52 -14.24 25.17
CA ASP A 108 -0.95 -12.94 24.79
C ASP A 108 -1.62 -12.22 23.62
N VAL A 109 -2.72 -12.73 23.07
CA VAL A 109 -3.49 -12.11 21.99
C VAL A 109 -4.90 -11.80 22.49
N SER A 110 -5.31 -10.53 22.42
CA SER A 110 -6.69 -10.14 22.73
C SER A 110 -7.56 -10.16 21.47
N GLN A 111 -8.88 -10.22 21.66
CA GLN A 111 -9.86 -10.09 20.58
C GLN A 111 -10.82 -8.94 20.88
N GLY A 112 -10.95 -7.98 19.97
CA GLY A 112 -11.72 -6.77 20.22
C GLY A 112 -12.13 -6.01 18.96
N ARG A 113 -12.99 -4.99 19.12
CA ARG A 113 -13.41 -4.14 17.99
C ARG A 113 -12.35 -3.10 17.65
N TYR A 114 -12.05 -2.95 16.36
CA TYR A 114 -11.15 -1.88 15.89
C TYR A 114 -11.73 -1.14 14.66
N ALA A 115 -11.75 0.19 14.65
CA ALA A 115 -11.52 1.08 15.79
C ALA A 115 -12.51 0.82 16.95
N ASP A 116 -12.28 1.40 18.13
CA ASP A 116 -13.13 1.15 19.30
C ASP A 116 -14.62 1.41 18.99
N GLY A 117 -15.48 0.44 19.34
CA GLY A 117 -16.91 0.51 19.04
C GLY A 117 -17.30 0.18 17.58
N ALA A 118 -16.36 -0.13 16.69
CA ALA A 118 -16.66 -0.56 15.31
C ALA A 118 -17.35 -1.94 15.26
N SER A 119 -17.97 -2.27 14.13
CA SER A 119 -18.67 -3.56 13.97
C SER A 119 -17.74 -4.78 13.78
N THR A 120 -16.48 -4.55 13.41
CA THR A 120 -15.53 -5.62 13.05
C THR A 120 -14.63 -5.95 14.23
N ILE A 121 -14.43 -7.25 14.46
CA ILE A 121 -13.57 -7.79 15.52
C ILE A 121 -12.24 -8.25 14.93
N TYR A 122 -11.16 -7.98 15.65
CA TYR A 122 -9.78 -8.29 15.30
C TYR A 122 -9.09 -9.02 16.44
N PHE A 123 -8.10 -9.83 16.10
CA PHE A 123 -7.07 -10.26 17.04
C PHE A 123 -6.00 -9.18 17.14
N MET A 124 -5.52 -8.92 18.36
CA MET A 124 -4.55 -7.86 18.65
C MET A 124 -3.42 -8.44 19.50
N THR A 125 -2.20 -8.30 19.02
CA THR A 125 -0.99 -8.86 19.66
C THR A 125 -0.41 -7.94 20.74
N THR A 126 -0.83 -6.67 20.76
CA THR A 126 -0.50 -5.71 21.81
C THR A 126 -1.76 -5.46 22.64
N PRO A 127 -1.87 -5.99 23.87
CA PRO A 127 -3.00 -5.70 24.75
C PRO A 127 -2.96 -4.24 25.20
N THR A 128 -4.12 -3.58 25.19
CA THR A 128 -4.26 -2.15 25.51
C THR A 128 -5.22 -1.95 26.69
N PRO A 129 -4.98 -2.56 27.87
CA PRO A 129 -5.90 -2.45 28.99
C PRO A 129 -6.09 -0.98 29.39
N ARG A 130 -7.34 -0.61 29.57
CA ARG A 130 -7.87 0.73 29.88
C ARG A 130 -7.57 1.77 28.79
N GLY A 131 -7.33 1.35 27.56
CA GLY A 131 -6.97 2.24 26.47
C GLY A 131 -7.51 1.80 25.11
N PRO A 132 -7.41 2.67 24.09
CA PRO A 132 -7.85 2.38 22.73
C PRO A 132 -7.20 1.12 22.16
N ASN A 133 -8.00 0.28 21.52
CA ASN A 133 -7.50 -0.88 20.80
C ASN A 133 -6.51 -0.46 19.73
N THR A 134 -5.40 -1.20 19.63
CA THR A 134 -4.43 -1.07 18.53
C THR A 134 -4.23 -2.43 17.88
N LEU A 135 -4.08 -2.46 16.55
CA LEU A 135 -3.85 -3.73 15.84
C LEU A 135 -2.41 -4.29 16.05
N GLY A 136 -1.56 -3.58 16.80
CA GLY A 136 -0.15 -3.90 16.99
C GLY A 136 0.69 -3.70 15.71
N GLU A 137 2.01 -3.58 15.85
CA GLU A 137 2.92 -3.78 14.71
C GLU A 137 3.00 -5.29 14.45
N GLY A 138 2.20 -5.78 13.50
CA GLY A 138 2.17 -7.20 13.13
C GLY A 138 0.87 -7.93 13.48
N SER A 139 -0.25 -7.47 12.93
CA SER A 139 -1.59 -8.11 13.00
C SER A 139 -1.68 -9.49 12.31
N GLY A 140 -0.56 -10.19 12.15
CA GLY A 140 -0.43 -11.35 11.25
C GLY A 140 -0.51 -11.00 9.76
N ASN A 141 -0.64 -9.71 9.42
CA ASN A 141 -0.51 -9.18 8.07
C ASN A 141 0.90 -8.59 7.87
N SER A 142 1.56 -8.99 6.80
CA SER A 142 2.84 -8.47 6.34
C SER A 142 2.60 -7.60 5.11
N PRO A 143 3.28 -6.46 4.95
CA PRO A 143 3.10 -5.66 3.75
C PRO A 143 3.57 -6.42 2.50
N PRO A 144 2.94 -6.18 1.34
CA PRO A 144 3.42 -6.71 0.08
C PRO A 144 4.81 -6.18 -0.24
N ARG A 145 5.54 -6.90 -1.07
CA ARG A 145 6.88 -6.57 -1.54
C ARG A 145 6.83 -6.25 -3.01
N LEU A 146 6.99 -4.97 -3.36
CA LEU A 146 7.09 -4.54 -4.74
C LEU A 146 8.54 -4.67 -5.24
N GLN A 147 8.74 -5.36 -6.36
CA GLN A 147 10.07 -5.48 -6.96
C GLN A 147 10.56 -4.12 -7.50
N PRO A 148 11.87 -3.83 -7.41
CA PRO A 148 12.43 -2.59 -7.94
C PRO A 148 12.12 -2.38 -9.43
N ILE A 149 11.56 -1.21 -9.76
CA ILE A 149 11.34 -0.78 -11.14
C ILE A 149 12.47 0.17 -11.53
N SER A 150 13.19 -0.15 -12.60
CA SER A 150 14.25 0.70 -13.13
C SER A 150 13.68 1.90 -13.90
N ASP A 151 14.41 3.01 -13.91
CA ASP A 151 14.09 4.16 -14.76
C ASP A 151 13.96 3.73 -16.23
N GLN A 152 12.99 4.33 -16.93
CA GLN A 152 12.62 4.00 -18.30
C GLN A 152 12.87 5.18 -19.23
N THR A 153 13.10 4.89 -20.51
CA THR A 153 13.11 5.90 -21.57
C THR A 153 12.12 5.50 -22.65
N VAL A 154 11.29 6.43 -23.10
CA VAL A 154 10.31 6.22 -24.16
C VAL A 154 10.42 7.33 -25.19
N THR A 155 10.41 6.96 -26.47
CA THR A 155 10.40 7.94 -27.56
C THR A 155 8.97 8.37 -27.84
N LEU A 156 8.76 9.67 -28.06
CA LEU A 156 7.46 10.25 -28.41
C LEU A 156 6.76 9.42 -29.51
N GLY A 157 5.49 9.07 -29.26
CA GLY A 157 4.66 8.26 -30.15
C GLY A 157 4.76 6.74 -29.92
N GLN A 158 5.67 6.27 -29.07
CA GLN A 158 5.71 4.88 -28.61
C GLN A 158 4.96 4.70 -27.28
N THR A 159 4.43 3.50 -27.07
CA THR A 159 3.84 3.09 -25.79
C THR A 159 4.89 2.40 -24.93
N LEU A 160 5.13 2.94 -23.73
CA LEU A 160 5.85 2.23 -22.68
C LEU A 160 4.89 1.26 -21.99
N ALA A 161 5.26 -0.02 -21.92
CA ALA A 161 4.48 -1.04 -21.21
C ALA A 161 5.39 -2.05 -20.51
N PHE A 162 5.08 -2.35 -19.25
CA PHE A 162 5.75 -3.38 -18.45
C PHE A 162 4.82 -3.83 -17.31
N ASN A 163 5.10 -4.99 -16.71
CA ASN A 163 4.39 -5.44 -15.51
C ASN A 163 5.19 -5.05 -14.27
N ALA A 164 4.54 -4.33 -13.35
CA ALA A 164 4.99 -4.27 -11.97
C ALA A 164 4.77 -5.65 -11.33
N VAL A 165 5.74 -6.12 -10.57
CA VAL A 165 5.72 -7.45 -9.94
C VAL A 165 5.81 -7.26 -8.44
N ALA A 166 4.91 -7.92 -7.72
CA ALA A 166 4.92 -7.95 -6.26
C ALA A 166 4.65 -9.36 -5.73
N ASP A 167 5.12 -9.63 -4.52
CA ASP A 167 4.84 -10.83 -3.75
C ASP A 167 4.41 -10.48 -2.33
N ASP A 168 3.69 -11.38 -1.67
CA ASP A 168 3.22 -11.21 -0.30
C ASP A 168 3.44 -12.52 0.46
N PRO A 169 4.08 -12.50 1.65
CA PRO A 169 4.44 -13.71 2.36
C PRO A 169 3.28 -14.34 3.16
N ASP A 170 2.13 -13.69 3.25
CA ASP A 170 1.08 -14.12 4.16
C ASP A 170 0.31 -15.36 3.70
N VAL A 171 -0.16 -16.13 4.68
CA VAL A 171 -0.95 -17.36 4.48
C VAL A 171 -2.19 -17.30 5.37
N PRO A 172 -3.42 -17.43 4.82
CA PRO A 172 -3.74 -17.66 3.40
C PRO A 172 -3.33 -16.48 2.51
N ALA A 173 -3.02 -16.78 1.24
CA ALA A 173 -2.56 -15.79 0.28
C ALA A 173 -3.60 -14.68 0.10
N GLN A 174 -3.11 -13.44 0.16
CA GLN A 174 -3.91 -12.23 0.06
C GLN A 174 -4.03 -11.74 -1.38
N THR A 175 -5.04 -10.94 -1.66
CA THR A 175 -5.23 -10.31 -2.97
C THR A 175 -4.42 -9.02 -3.04
N LEU A 176 -3.52 -8.92 -4.02
CA LEU A 176 -2.76 -7.71 -4.27
C LEU A 176 -3.45 -6.80 -5.29
N ARG A 177 -3.48 -5.50 -4.99
CA ARG A 177 -4.07 -4.47 -5.86
C ARG A 177 -3.06 -3.38 -6.17
N PHE A 178 -2.82 -3.13 -7.45
CA PHE A 178 -1.90 -2.09 -7.93
C PHE A 178 -2.60 -0.77 -8.24
N ASP A 179 -1.92 0.34 -7.99
CA ASP A 179 -2.35 1.67 -8.42
C ASP A 179 -1.17 2.63 -8.65
N LEU A 180 -1.45 3.76 -9.33
CA LEU A 180 -0.51 4.87 -9.49
C LEU A 180 -0.91 5.98 -8.53
N VAL A 181 0.05 6.42 -7.70
CA VAL A 181 -0.18 7.44 -6.68
C VAL A 181 0.56 8.74 -7.00
N GLY A 182 0.00 9.87 -6.54
CA GLY A 182 0.54 11.21 -6.80
C GLY A 182 -0.02 11.83 -8.07
N VAL A 183 0.79 12.67 -8.73
CA VAL A 183 0.41 13.32 -10.00
C VAL A 183 0.66 12.34 -11.13
N VAL A 184 -0.40 11.72 -11.63
CA VAL A 184 -0.36 10.77 -12.74
C VAL A 184 -0.56 11.52 -14.05
N PRO A 185 0.42 11.51 -14.97
CA PRO A 185 0.25 12.09 -16.30
C PRO A 185 -0.97 11.52 -17.03
N ASP A 186 -1.65 12.37 -17.80
CA ASP A 186 -2.77 11.95 -18.64
C ASP A 186 -2.40 10.72 -19.46
N VAL A 187 -3.39 9.82 -19.60
CA VAL A 187 -3.33 8.53 -20.31
C VAL A 187 -2.32 7.50 -19.78
N ALA A 188 -1.65 7.76 -18.66
CA ALA A 188 -0.93 6.71 -17.93
C ALA A 188 -1.93 5.87 -17.11
N ALA A 189 -1.76 4.55 -17.15
CA ALA A 189 -2.61 3.63 -16.42
C ALA A 189 -1.80 2.43 -15.92
N ILE A 190 -2.27 1.83 -14.81
CA ILE A 190 -1.83 0.52 -14.36
C ILE A 190 -3.06 -0.36 -14.15
N ASP A 191 -3.02 -1.58 -14.66
CA ASP A 191 -4.07 -2.55 -14.40
C ASP A 191 -4.00 -3.02 -12.93
N PRO A 192 -5.08 -2.89 -12.14
CA PRO A 192 -5.02 -3.11 -10.70
C PRO A 192 -4.81 -4.57 -10.30
N ALA A 193 -5.06 -5.54 -11.17
CA ALA A 193 -4.92 -6.97 -10.85
C ALA A 193 -3.57 -7.54 -11.35
N SER A 194 -3.16 -7.15 -12.56
CA SER A 194 -1.96 -7.68 -13.21
C SER A 194 -0.71 -6.82 -13.04
N GLY A 195 -0.85 -5.59 -12.52
CA GLY A 195 0.25 -4.63 -12.43
C GLY A 195 0.75 -4.13 -13.79
N LEU A 196 -0.01 -4.33 -14.88
CA LEU A 196 0.38 -3.91 -16.23
C LEU A 196 0.32 -2.39 -16.36
N PHE A 197 1.49 -1.75 -16.31
CA PHE A 197 1.66 -0.34 -16.58
C PHE A 197 1.63 -0.06 -18.09
N ARG A 198 0.93 1.00 -18.50
CA ARG A 198 0.90 1.51 -19.87
C ARG A 198 0.89 3.03 -19.90
N TRP A 199 1.73 3.60 -20.73
CA TRP A 199 1.70 5.04 -21.00
C TRP A 199 2.20 5.37 -22.41
N THR A 200 1.49 6.26 -23.10
CA THR A 200 1.90 6.79 -24.41
C THR A 200 2.04 8.32 -24.28
N PRO A 201 3.26 8.86 -24.19
CA PRO A 201 3.47 10.29 -24.02
C PRO A 201 2.92 11.10 -25.21
N THR A 202 2.36 12.27 -24.90
CA THR A 202 1.91 13.24 -25.90
C THR A 202 3.05 14.19 -26.32
N PRO A 203 2.94 14.88 -27.46
CA PRO A 203 3.94 15.87 -27.88
C PRO A 203 4.19 16.98 -26.84
N ALA A 204 3.17 17.37 -26.07
CA ALA A 204 3.29 18.36 -25.00
C ALA A 204 4.18 17.89 -23.83
N GLN A 205 4.40 16.58 -23.70
CA GLN A 205 5.22 15.95 -22.68
C GLN A 205 6.65 15.64 -23.20
N THR A 206 7.10 16.23 -24.31
CA THR A 206 8.42 15.95 -24.90
C THR A 206 9.21 17.22 -25.20
N PRO A 207 10.49 17.34 -24.78
CA PRO A 207 11.21 16.43 -23.88
C PRO A 207 10.80 16.64 -22.42
N SER A 208 10.74 15.57 -21.63
CA SER A 208 10.46 15.70 -20.19
C SER A 208 11.01 14.54 -19.36
N THR A 209 11.04 14.73 -18.04
CA THR A 209 11.29 13.67 -17.05
C THR A 209 10.08 13.60 -16.13
N ASN A 210 9.49 12.41 -15.99
CA ASN A 210 8.25 12.20 -15.24
C ASN A 210 8.50 11.20 -14.12
N LEU A 211 8.14 11.56 -12.89
CA LEU A 211 8.23 10.66 -11.75
C LEU A 211 6.92 9.89 -11.62
N PHE A 212 6.98 8.57 -11.70
CA PHE A 212 5.86 7.68 -11.42
C PHE A 212 6.10 6.97 -10.09
N THR A 213 5.03 6.76 -9.33
CA THR A 213 5.04 5.94 -8.12
C THR A 213 3.97 4.86 -8.28
N VAL A 214 4.41 3.61 -8.34
CA VAL A 214 3.53 2.44 -8.27
C VAL A 214 3.37 2.08 -6.81
N ARG A 215 2.13 1.84 -6.39
CA ARG A 215 1.80 1.26 -5.10
C ARG A 215 1.10 -0.10 -5.30
N VAL A 216 1.36 -1.02 -4.39
CA VAL A 216 0.65 -2.30 -4.25
C VAL A 216 0.13 -2.40 -2.83
N THR A 217 -1.15 -2.74 -2.68
CA THR A 217 -1.83 -2.88 -1.39
C THR A 217 -2.41 -4.28 -1.28
N ASP A 218 -2.27 -4.91 -0.11
CA ASP A 218 -2.89 -6.19 0.21
C ASP A 218 -4.35 -6.04 0.68
N ASP A 219 -5.09 -7.14 0.79
CA ASP A 219 -6.44 -7.18 1.35
C ASP A 219 -6.50 -7.73 2.79
N GLY A 220 -5.34 -7.82 3.42
CA GLY A 220 -5.17 -8.14 4.83
C GLY A 220 -5.80 -7.06 5.70
N ARG A 221 -5.89 -7.33 7.00
CA ARG A 221 -6.52 -6.39 7.93
C ARG A 221 -5.62 -6.10 9.15
N PRO A 222 -5.17 -4.84 9.33
CA PRO A 222 -5.41 -3.70 8.43
C PRO A 222 -4.67 -3.91 7.10
N PRO A 223 -5.16 -3.35 5.98
CA PRO A 223 -4.45 -3.47 4.71
C PRO A 223 -3.12 -2.73 4.81
N LEU A 224 -2.05 -3.34 4.30
CA LEU A 224 -0.73 -2.74 4.23
C LEU A 224 -0.33 -2.54 2.77
N ASP A 225 0.67 -1.69 2.55
CA ASP A 225 1.11 -1.33 1.20
C ASP A 225 2.62 -1.17 1.09
N ALA A 226 3.10 -1.29 -0.15
CA ALA A 226 4.45 -0.92 -0.54
C ALA A 226 4.40 -0.08 -1.81
N SER A 227 5.37 0.82 -1.95
CA SER A 227 5.48 1.69 -3.12
C SER A 227 6.90 1.77 -3.65
N TRP A 228 7.02 2.03 -4.96
CA TRP A 228 8.28 2.22 -5.64
C TRP A 228 8.17 3.35 -6.66
N SER A 229 9.12 4.27 -6.63
CA SER A 229 9.19 5.38 -7.57
C SER A 229 10.28 5.16 -8.62
N PHE A 230 9.98 5.50 -9.86
CA PHE A 230 10.90 5.45 -10.98
C PHE A 230 10.66 6.64 -11.92
N ARG A 231 11.68 7.01 -12.69
CA ARG A 231 11.60 8.10 -13.67
C ARG A 231 11.35 7.53 -15.05
N VAL A 232 10.51 8.23 -15.82
CA VAL A 232 10.36 8.02 -17.25
C VAL A 232 10.86 9.25 -18.00
N PHE A 233 11.91 9.07 -18.77
CA PHE A 233 12.45 10.07 -19.68
C PHE A 233 11.70 10.00 -21.01
N VAL A 234 10.98 11.07 -21.35
CA VAL A 234 10.32 11.21 -22.64
C VAL A 234 11.25 11.98 -23.56
N VAL A 235 11.66 11.32 -24.64
CA VAL A 235 12.60 11.85 -25.62
C VAL A 235 11.93 11.97 -26.98
N GLY A 236 12.31 12.98 -27.76
CA GLY A 236 11.87 13.08 -29.15
C GLY A 236 12.50 11.99 -30.02
N PRO A 237 11.95 11.73 -31.22
CA PRO A 237 12.61 10.87 -32.19
C PRO A 237 14.02 11.40 -32.53
N PRO A 238 14.95 10.53 -32.99
CA PRO A 238 16.26 10.99 -33.42
C PRO A 238 16.11 12.03 -34.52
N ARG A 239 16.85 13.13 -34.40
CA ARG A 239 16.82 14.20 -35.41
C ARG A 239 18.21 14.69 -35.73
N ILE A 240 18.38 15.15 -36.96
CA ILE A 240 19.56 15.90 -37.38
C ILE A 240 19.42 17.30 -36.77
N ASP A 241 20.32 17.64 -35.85
CA ASP A 241 20.31 18.91 -35.11
C ASP A 241 21.23 19.94 -35.76
N GLY A 242 22.30 19.49 -36.42
CA GLY A 242 23.21 20.37 -37.16
C GLY A 242 23.80 19.69 -38.39
N ILE A 243 24.08 20.51 -39.41
CA ILE A 243 24.81 20.11 -40.62
C ILE A 243 25.96 21.10 -40.79
N THR A 244 27.19 20.64 -40.65
CA THR A 244 28.37 21.43 -40.99
C THR A 244 28.75 21.15 -42.45
N PRO A 245 28.76 22.18 -43.32
CA PRO A 245 29.15 22.03 -44.72
C PRO A 245 30.52 21.37 -44.86
N PRO A 246 30.78 20.67 -45.98
CA PRO A 246 31.98 19.88 -46.14
C PRO A 246 33.25 20.75 -46.16
N SER A 247 34.24 20.38 -45.34
CA SER A 247 35.65 20.73 -45.55
C SER A 247 36.34 19.50 -46.16
N ASN A 248 37.06 19.69 -47.28
CA ASN A 248 37.68 18.59 -48.04
C ASN A 248 36.71 17.46 -48.46
N GLY A 249 35.45 17.79 -48.78
CA GLY A 249 34.44 16.83 -49.26
C GLY A 249 33.69 16.05 -48.17
N LEU A 250 34.00 16.29 -46.89
CA LEU A 250 33.43 15.55 -45.76
C LEU A 250 32.35 16.37 -45.03
N LEU A 251 31.08 16.03 -45.26
CA LEU A 251 29.95 16.60 -44.53
C LEU A 251 29.95 16.07 -43.09
N THR A 252 29.68 16.92 -42.11
CA THR A 252 29.47 16.47 -40.72
C THR A 252 28.01 16.69 -40.31
N LEU A 253 27.34 15.61 -39.91
CA LEU A 253 26.01 15.59 -39.32
C LEU A 253 26.13 15.51 -37.79
N THR A 254 25.46 16.41 -37.09
CA THR A 254 25.28 16.36 -35.64
C THR A 254 23.86 15.89 -35.36
N LEU A 255 23.71 14.75 -34.72
CA LEU A 255 22.42 14.14 -34.42
C LEU A 255 22.10 14.30 -32.94
N GLN A 256 20.88 14.73 -32.61
CA GLN A 256 20.35 14.57 -31.26
C GLN A 256 19.75 13.16 -31.13
N VAL A 257 20.27 12.41 -30.16
CA VAL A 257 20.00 10.98 -29.95
C VAL A 257 19.79 10.67 -28.47
N VAL A 258 19.40 9.44 -28.17
CA VAL A 258 19.24 8.88 -26.83
C VAL A 258 20.48 8.04 -26.51
N PRO A 259 21.16 8.27 -25.37
CA PRO A 259 22.28 7.42 -24.96
C PRO A 259 21.89 5.93 -24.84
N ALA A 260 22.86 5.04 -25.00
CA ALA A 260 22.76 3.58 -24.98
C ALA A 260 21.86 2.95 -26.07
N LYS A 261 21.36 3.75 -27.02
CA LYS A 261 20.59 3.28 -28.18
C LYS A 261 21.45 3.12 -29.44
N THR A 262 21.05 2.23 -30.33
CA THR A 262 21.75 1.96 -31.60
C THR A 262 21.09 2.69 -32.76
N TYR A 263 21.89 3.44 -33.50
CA TYR A 263 21.43 4.28 -34.60
C TYR A 263 22.00 3.85 -35.94
N ARG A 264 21.13 3.88 -36.95
CA ARG A 264 21.49 3.78 -38.36
C ARG A 264 21.25 5.11 -39.05
N VAL A 265 22.26 5.57 -39.77
CA VAL A 265 22.16 6.74 -40.65
C VAL A 265 22.25 6.28 -42.08
N GLU A 266 21.30 6.72 -42.89
CA GLU A 266 21.22 6.39 -44.30
C GLU A 266 20.98 7.65 -45.13
N TYR A 267 21.35 7.56 -46.41
CA TYR A 267 21.18 8.63 -47.37
C TYR A 267 20.62 8.14 -48.71
N LYS A 268 20.12 9.07 -49.50
CA LYS A 268 19.86 8.92 -50.94
C LYS A 268 20.16 10.22 -51.67
N ASN A 269 20.56 10.14 -52.94
CA ASN A 269 20.92 11.32 -53.75
C ASN A 269 19.71 11.93 -54.49
N SER A 270 18.58 11.23 -54.50
CA SER A 270 17.31 11.69 -55.08
C SER A 270 16.16 11.23 -54.20
N LEU A 271 15.13 12.07 -54.02
CA LEU A 271 13.91 11.66 -53.32
C LEU A 271 13.19 10.51 -54.00
N SER A 272 13.34 10.35 -55.32
CA SER A 272 12.75 9.26 -56.10
C SER A 272 13.55 7.96 -56.10
N ALA A 273 14.77 7.94 -55.52
CA ALA A 273 15.56 6.72 -55.43
C ALA A 273 14.85 5.67 -54.56
N ALA A 274 14.84 4.42 -55.02
CA ALA A 274 14.19 3.31 -54.34
C ALA A 274 14.91 2.93 -53.03
N ASP A 275 16.23 2.91 -53.06
CA ASP A 275 17.04 2.40 -51.96
C ASP A 275 17.70 3.52 -51.14
N TRP A 276 17.81 3.25 -49.85
CA TRP A 276 18.59 4.03 -48.89
C TRP A 276 19.97 3.37 -48.72
N LEU A 277 21.03 4.16 -48.87
CA LEU A 277 22.41 3.73 -48.71
C LEU A 277 22.92 4.08 -47.31
N ARG A 278 23.77 3.24 -46.71
CA ARG A 278 24.27 3.48 -45.34
C ARG A 278 25.38 4.52 -45.28
N VAL A 279 25.36 5.37 -44.26
CA VAL A 279 26.48 6.24 -43.87
C VAL A 279 27.33 5.51 -42.82
N GLY A 280 28.11 4.54 -43.28
CA GLY A 280 28.94 3.69 -42.42
C GLY A 280 28.16 2.67 -41.59
N PRO A 281 28.77 2.12 -40.52
CA PRO A 281 28.14 1.10 -39.66
C PRO A 281 27.09 1.71 -38.73
N ASP A 282 26.29 0.83 -38.12
CA ASP A 282 25.38 1.20 -37.02
C ASP A 282 26.20 1.62 -35.79
N ARG A 283 25.72 2.60 -35.02
CA ARG A 283 26.49 3.23 -33.94
C ARG A 283 25.68 3.28 -32.65
N VAL A 284 26.27 2.85 -31.54
CA VAL A 284 25.70 3.05 -30.20
C VAL A 284 26.01 4.48 -29.74
N ALA A 285 24.98 5.22 -29.32
CA ALA A 285 25.15 6.56 -28.78
C ALA A 285 25.65 6.49 -27.33
N ASN A 286 26.80 7.09 -27.04
CA ASN A 286 27.31 7.15 -25.66
C ASN A 286 26.81 8.39 -24.89
N THR A 287 26.39 9.42 -25.63
CA THR A 287 25.85 10.68 -25.10
C THR A 287 24.58 11.04 -25.87
N SER A 288 23.96 12.18 -25.54
CA SER A 288 22.78 12.69 -26.25
C SER A 288 23.08 13.24 -27.66
N THR A 289 24.35 13.18 -28.09
CA THR A 289 24.79 13.70 -29.39
C THR A 289 25.63 12.65 -30.11
N LEU A 290 25.29 12.37 -31.37
CA LEU A 290 26.08 11.50 -32.23
C LEU A 290 26.58 12.30 -33.44
N ILE A 291 27.89 12.25 -33.69
CA ILE A 291 28.51 12.89 -34.87
C ILE A 291 28.70 11.83 -35.94
N VAL A 292 28.21 12.10 -37.13
CA VAL A 292 28.35 11.22 -38.30
C VAL A 292 28.93 12.02 -39.45
N GLN A 293 30.02 11.51 -40.01
CA GLN A 293 30.65 12.10 -41.18
C GLN A 293 30.29 11.32 -42.43
N ASP A 294 30.08 12.07 -43.51
CA ASP A 294 29.68 11.53 -44.80
C ASP A 294 30.52 12.15 -45.92
N ASN A 295 31.12 11.31 -46.75
CA ASN A 295 31.83 11.77 -47.94
C ASN A 295 30.83 11.93 -49.08
N LEU A 296 30.60 13.18 -49.51
CA LEU A 296 29.61 13.47 -50.54
C LEU A 296 30.03 12.97 -51.93
N GLY A 297 31.34 12.82 -52.18
CA GLY A 297 31.88 12.60 -53.51
C GLY A 297 31.45 13.72 -54.46
N ASP A 298 31.10 13.37 -55.70
CA ASP A 298 30.62 14.32 -56.72
C ASP A 298 29.10 14.58 -56.67
N SER A 299 28.39 14.07 -55.65
CA SER A 299 26.94 14.24 -55.57
C SER A 299 26.56 15.68 -55.23
N PRO A 300 25.71 16.35 -56.03
CA PRO A 300 25.32 17.74 -55.77
C PRO A 300 24.32 17.89 -54.61
N GLN A 301 23.70 16.79 -54.17
CA GLN A 301 22.73 16.78 -53.07
C GLN A 301 22.66 15.41 -52.38
N ARG A 302 22.18 15.39 -51.13
CA ARG A 302 21.83 14.20 -50.35
C ARG A 302 20.62 14.45 -49.45
N PHE A 303 19.82 13.41 -49.27
CA PHE A 303 18.71 13.34 -48.32
C PHE A 303 19.06 12.29 -47.28
N TYR A 304 18.87 12.60 -46.00
CA TYR A 304 19.25 11.73 -44.89
C TYR A 304 18.03 11.24 -44.12
N ARG A 305 18.14 10.04 -43.54
CA ARG A 305 17.26 9.59 -42.46
C ARG A 305 18.09 8.96 -41.34
N VAL A 306 17.54 9.02 -40.14
CA VAL A 306 18.11 8.39 -38.96
C VAL A 306 17.06 7.45 -38.39
N SER A 307 17.46 6.24 -38.04
CA SER A 307 16.59 5.25 -37.42
C SER A 307 17.24 4.70 -36.16
N ILE A 308 16.42 4.46 -35.14
CA ILE A 308 16.78 3.67 -33.96
C ILE A 308 16.50 2.19 -34.26
N LEU A 309 17.35 1.27 -33.81
CA LEU A 309 17.27 -0.15 -34.19
C LEU A 309 16.75 -1.08 -33.07
N ASP A 310 16.48 -0.52 -31.90
CA ASP A 310 16.31 -1.22 -30.63
C ASP A 310 15.20 -0.66 -29.76
#